data_AF-A0AAU5NTV9-F1
#
_entry.id   AF-A0AAU5NTV9-F1
#
_cell.length_a   1.000
_cell.length_b   1.000
_cell.length_c   1.000
_cell.angle_alpha   90.00
_cell.angle_beta   90.00
_cell.angle_gamma   90.00
#
_symmetry.space_group_name_H-M   'P 1'
#
loop_
_entity.id
_entity.type
_entity.pdbx_description
1 polymer ?
#
loop_
_entity_poly.entity_id
_entity_poly.type
_entity_poly.pdbx_seq_one_letter_code
_entity_poly.pdbx_strand_id
1 'polypeptide(L)'
;MTTSPPPAIAPAGRQRTVPLVLGSALLLLIGALAGLIGTSGSASAAVPGAPTGWTTVFSDDFNGSSGSALNRANWLYDLGTGYAGGAANWGTGEIESATDSTNNVYQDGQGHLVIKAIRDGSGHWTSGRIETQRTDFAAPAGGQLEMSASILQPNPQSGLGYWPAFWAMGGAARPVGATNWPSIGEYDIMEDVNALSQHSTTFHCGVWAGECHDPDGITSNLQPCGGCQTGYHTYSAIIDRTNTSAEQLRFYLDGNLTFTVNENQVSVGTWQAAIDHGFMAIFDLAIAGSYPDKVCGCSSAAQAGSITSGAAMSVDWFAVYQQNPGGSTTGGTTTGGTTGSTTGGTTTGGTTGGTTTTPDYTAGVTRVSASQAQITFTPTTPATYVDVHYLVNGANQQNVRMTNSGGTWTQNVSISTGSTLTYWFTYEKNGPQYDSPHYTYTQ
;
A
#
# COMPACT_ATOMS: atom_id res chain seq x y z
N MET A 1 -66.91 71.05 -4.70
CA MET A 1 -66.02 71.01 -3.51
C MET A 1 -65.29 69.68 -3.58
N THR A 2 -64.00 69.50 -3.80
CA THR A 2 -62.79 70.34 -3.95
C THR A 2 -61.76 69.38 -4.59
N THR A 3 -61.50 69.48 -5.90
CA THR A 3 -60.21 69.85 -6.53
C THR A 3 -58.96 69.07 -6.09
N SER A 4 -58.44 68.21 -6.99
CA SER A 4 -57.08 67.66 -6.98
C SER A 4 -55.98 68.74 -7.11
N PRO A 5 -54.77 68.52 -6.59
CA PRO A 5 -53.57 69.21 -7.07
C PRO A 5 -52.60 68.27 -7.86
N PRO A 6 -51.67 68.85 -8.65
CA PRO A 6 -50.94 68.22 -9.76
C PRO A 6 -49.53 67.68 -9.37
N PRO A 7 -48.79 67.01 -10.29
CA PRO A 7 -47.49 66.42 -9.98
C PRO A 7 -46.35 67.46 -9.96
N ALA A 8 -45.34 67.21 -9.14
CA ALA A 8 -44.18 68.08 -8.99
C ALA A 8 -43.09 67.81 -10.05
N ILE A 9 -42.55 68.93 -10.54
CA ILE A 9 -41.65 69.16 -11.66
C ILE A 9 -40.18 68.87 -11.29
N ALA A 10 -39.39 68.37 -12.25
CA ALA A 10 -37.92 68.37 -12.20
C ALA A 10 -37.35 69.73 -12.67
N PRO A 11 -36.20 70.20 -12.14
CA PRO A 11 -35.41 71.22 -12.80
C PRO A 11 -34.10 70.67 -13.41
N ALA A 12 -33.70 71.36 -14.47
CA ALA A 12 -32.63 71.05 -15.40
C ALA A 12 -31.25 71.62 -15.00
N GLY A 13 -30.20 71.00 -15.56
CA GLY A 13 -28.98 71.63 -16.13
C GLY A 13 -28.10 72.52 -15.25
N ARG A 14 -26.78 72.30 -15.27
CA ARG A 14 -25.87 72.90 -16.27
C ARG A 14 -24.41 72.51 -16.01
N GLN A 15 -23.68 72.44 -17.12
CA GLN A 15 -22.29 72.10 -17.31
C GLN A 15 -21.31 72.87 -16.40
N ARG A 16 -20.23 72.21 -15.99
CA ARG A 16 -18.94 72.87 -15.75
C ARG A 16 -17.84 72.19 -16.56
N THR A 17 -17.23 73.03 -17.37
CA THR A 17 -16.12 72.82 -18.29
C THR A 17 -14.80 72.53 -17.57
N VAL A 18 -13.99 71.75 -18.27
CA VAL A 18 -12.58 71.35 -18.03
C VAL A 18 -11.66 72.59 -17.90
N PRO A 19 -10.47 72.47 -17.29
CA PRO A 19 -9.29 72.36 -18.14
C PRO A 19 -8.25 71.31 -17.69
N LEU A 20 -7.65 70.68 -18.71
CA LEU A 20 -6.33 70.04 -18.68
C LEU A 20 -5.27 71.06 -18.23
N VAL A 21 -4.28 70.62 -17.43
CA VAL A 21 -2.84 70.87 -17.70
C VAL A 21 -2.02 69.69 -17.16
N LEU A 22 -1.08 69.25 -17.99
CA LEU A 22 -0.12 68.16 -17.84
C LEU A 22 0.83 68.28 -16.64
N GLY A 23 1.30 67.14 -16.14
CA GLY A 23 2.50 67.01 -15.31
C GLY A 23 3.11 65.61 -15.42
N SER A 24 4.07 65.45 -16.31
CA SER A 24 4.87 64.25 -16.53
C SER A 24 6.02 64.13 -15.53
N ALA A 25 6.24 62.92 -14.97
CA ALA A 25 7.45 62.31 -14.39
C ALA A 25 6.98 61.31 -13.31
N LEU A 26 7.46 60.08 -13.14
CA LEU A 26 8.76 59.48 -13.41
C LEU A 26 8.62 57.93 -13.36
N LEU A 27 9.51 57.28 -14.13
CA LEU A 27 9.90 55.87 -14.27
C LEU A 27 9.76 54.89 -13.09
N LEU A 28 9.88 53.59 -13.47
CA LEU A 28 10.22 52.34 -12.74
C LEU A 28 8.98 51.43 -12.60
N LEU A 29 8.87 50.19 -13.12
CA LEU A 29 9.79 49.10 -13.38
C LEU A 29 9.08 48.08 -14.32
N ILE A 30 9.81 47.47 -15.27
CA ILE A 30 9.83 46.02 -15.62
C ILE A 30 8.45 45.35 -15.92
N GLY A 31 8.14 44.86 -17.12
CA GLY A 31 8.92 43.91 -17.91
C GLY A 31 8.20 42.55 -17.94
N ALA A 32 7.80 42.12 -19.14
CA ALA A 32 7.39 40.75 -19.50
C ALA A 32 6.26 40.07 -18.69
N LEU A 33 5.00 40.33 -19.07
CA LEU A 33 3.88 39.45 -18.75
C LEU A 33 3.79 38.33 -19.83
N ALA A 34 4.75 37.42 -19.80
CA ALA A 34 4.76 36.18 -20.58
C ALA A 34 5.47 35.08 -19.78
N GLY A 35 4.75 34.53 -18.81
CA GLY A 35 5.15 33.42 -17.94
C GLY A 35 4.03 33.24 -16.92
N LEU A 36 3.54 32.06 -16.57
CA LEU A 36 3.91 30.68 -16.80
C LEU A 36 2.61 29.96 -17.20
N ILE A 37 2.63 29.12 -18.22
CA ILE A 37 1.71 27.97 -18.24
C ILE A 37 2.29 27.04 -17.17
N GLY A 38 1.82 27.21 -15.93
CA GLY A 38 2.06 26.24 -14.88
C GLY A 38 1.35 24.96 -15.29
N THR A 39 2.11 23.98 -15.77
CA THR A 39 1.66 22.59 -15.74
C THR A 39 1.51 22.24 -14.27
N SER A 40 0.29 22.36 -13.74
CA SER A 40 -0.12 21.75 -12.49
C SER A 40 -0.10 20.24 -12.69
N GLY A 41 1.09 19.66 -12.79
CA GLY A 41 1.25 18.25 -12.47
C GLY A 41 1.04 18.16 -10.97
N SER A 42 -0.08 17.57 -10.55
CA SER A 42 -0.14 17.00 -9.21
C SER A 42 1.07 16.07 -9.10
N ALA A 43 2.04 16.44 -8.28
CA ALA A 43 3.15 15.55 -8.02
C ALA A 43 2.56 14.33 -7.31
N SER A 44 2.54 13.17 -7.99
CA SER A 44 2.33 11.88 -7.34
C SER A 44 3.28 11.80 -6.14
N ALA A 45 2.75 11.44 -4.98
CA ALA A 45 3.60 11.24 -3.83
C ALA A 45 4.29 9.89 -4.02
N ALA A 46 5.59 9.94 -4.34
CA ALA A 46 6.41 8.74 -4.34
C ALA A 46 6.22 7.96 -3.04
N VAL A 47 6.23 6.63 -3.12
CA VAL A 47 6.11 5.74 -1.95
C VAL A 47 6.99 6.27 -0.81
N PRO A 48 6.45 6.49 0.40
CA PRO A 48 7.24 6.93 1.53
C PRO A 48 8.43 5.99 1.78
N GLY A 49 9.58 6.57 2.12
CA GLY A 49 10.71 5.76 2.59
C GLY A 49 10.34 5.05 3.88
N ALA A 50 10.94 3.88 4.12
CA ALA A 50 10.77 3.17 5.39
C ALA A 50 11.07 4.09 6.59
N PRO A 51 10.25 4.06 7.65
CA PRO A 51 10.55 4.77 8.88
C PRO A 51 11.91 4.37 9.46
N THR A 52 12.48 5.22 10.32
CA THR A 52 13.76 4.90 10.96
C THR A 52 13.65 3.60 11.77
N GLY A 53 14.58 2.66 11.54
CA GLY A 53 14.58 1.34 12.17
C GLY A 53 13.71 0.30 11.45
N TRP A 54 13.06 0.68 10.34
CA TRP A 54 12.29 -0.20 9.47
C TRP A 54 12.98 -0.37 8.11
N THR A 55 12.55 -1.39 7.38
CA THR A 55 12.99 -1.66 6.01
C THR A 55 11.77 -1.84 5.12
N THR A 56 11.80 -1.30 3.89
CA THR A 56 10.77 -1.56 2.88
C THR A 56 10.94 -2.99 2.39
N VAL A 57 9.91 -3.82 2.55
CA VAL A 57 9.92 -5.21 2.03
C VAL A 57 9.20 -5.31 0.69
N PHE A 58 8.22 -4.45 0.45
CA PHE A 58 7.50 -4.34 -0.82
C PHE A 58 6.95 -2.93 -0.97
N SER A 59 6.84 -2.47 -2.21
CA SER A 59 6.19 -1.22 -2.55
C SER A 59 5.72 -1.23 -3.99
N ASP A 60 4.58 -0.59 -4.25
CA ASP A 60 4.11 -0.23 -5.57
C ASP A 60 3.64 1.23 -5.54
N ASP A 61 4.19 2.05 -6.43
CA ASP A 61 3.79 3.46 -6.64
C ASP A 61 2.80 3.60 -7.80
N PHE A 62 2.34 2.46 -8.34
CA PHE A 62 1.37 2.35 -9.42
C PHE A 62 1.68 3.18 -10.65
N ASN A 63 2.97 3.47 -10.90
CA ASN A 63 3.40 4.18 -12.08
C ASN A 63 3.17 3.35 -13.35
N GLY A 64 2.57 3.99 -14.34
CA GLY A 64 2.37 3.44 -15.68
C GLY A 64 1.52 4.35 -16.55
N SER A 65 1.38 4.01 -17.83
CA SER A 65 0.61 4.82 -18.78
C SER A 65 -0.89 4.78 -18.48
N SER A 66 -1.62 5.85 -18.79
CA SER A 66 -3.08 5.87 -18.60
C SER A 66 -3.77 4.70 -19.30
N GLY A 67 -4.57 3.95 -18.54
CA GLY A 67 -5.30 2.77 -19.00
C GLY A 67 -4.48 1.48 -19.06
N SER A 68 -3.22 1.45 -18.57
CA SER A 68 -2.48 0.18 -18.47
C SER A 68 -2.96 -0.69 -17.32
N ALA A 69 -2.84 -2.00 -17.51
CA ALA A 69 -3.02 -2.96 -16.43
C ALA A 69 -1.86 -2.90 -15.43
N LEU A 70 -2.06 -3.47 -14.24
CA LEU A 70 -1.03 -3.60 -13.21
C LEU A 70 0.05 -4.60 -13.62
N ASN A 71 1.23 -4.43 -13.03
CA ASN A 71 2.31 -5.39 -13.18
C ASN A 71 1.92 -6.75 -12.57
N ARG A 72 1.73 -7.76 -13.41
CA ARG A 72 1.34 -9.12 -12.98
C ARG A 72 2.43 -9.90 -12.25
N ALA A 73 3.66 -9.38 -12.19
CA ALA A 73 4.68 -9.89 -11.27
C ALA A 73 4.39 -9.48 -9.81
N ASN A 74 3.65 -8.38 -9.61
CA ASN A 74 3.29 -7.86 -8.30
C ASN A 74 1.85 -8.23 -7.92
N TRP A 75 0.93 -8.25 -8.88
CA TRP A 75 -0.51 -8.33 -8.62
C TRP A 75 -1.20 -9.49 -9.36
N LEU A 76 -2.10 -10.16 -8.65
CA LEU A 76 -3.09 -11.08 -9.18
C LEU A 76 -4.44 -10.37 -9.30
N TYR A 77 -5.24 -10.83 -10.25
CA TYR A 77 -6.62 -10.39 -10.43
C TYR A 77 -7.53 -11.53 -10.03
N ASP A 78 -8.39 -11.26 -9.05
CA ASP A 78 -9.47 -12.15 -8.67
C ASP A 78 -10.63 -11.94 -9.65
N LEU A 79 -11.16 -13.03 -10.20
CA LEU A 79 -12.11 -12.99 -11.31
C LEU A 79 -13.45 -13.62 -10.95
N GLY A 80 -14.53 -13.02 -11.43
CA GLY A 80 -15.88 -13.53 -11.22
C GLY A 80 -16.46 -13.11 -9.88
N THR A 81 -17.21 -14.01 -9.25
CA THR A 81 -18.02 -13.73 -8.04
C THR A 81 -17.54 -14.56 -6.84
N GLY A 82 -16.27 -14.97 -6.80
CA GLY A 82 -15.72 -15.83 -5.76
C GLY A 82 -14.46 -16.57 -6.20
N TYR A 83 -13.64 -17.00 -5.23
CA TYR A 83 -12.52 -17.89 -5.51
C TYR A 83 -12.98 -19.22 -6.11
N ALA A 84 -12.12 -19.85 -6.90
CA ALA A 84 -12.36 -21.20 -7.40
C ALA A 84 -12.52 -22.19 -6.24
N GLY A 85 -13.72 -22.76 -6.08
CA GLY A 85 -14.04 -23.66 -4.97
C GLY A 85 -14.32 -22.95 -3.63
N GLY A 86 -14.27 -21.62 -3.60
CA GLY A 86 -14.62 -20.80 -2.44
C GLY A 86 -16.12 -20.52 -2.33
N ALA A 87 -16.47 -19.64 -1.39
CA ALA A 87 -17.84 -19.19 -1.20
C ALA A 87 -18.36 -18.43 -2.43
N ALA A 88 -19.66 -18.58 -2.73
CA ALA A 88 -20.32 -17.81 -3.77
C ALA A 88 -20.49 -16.34 -3.35
N ASN A 89 -20.50 -15.42 -4.32
CA ASN A 89 -20.60 -13.98 -4.12
C ASN A 89 -19.60 -13.49 -3.06
N TRP A 90 -18.35 -13.95 -3.20
CA TRP A 90 -17.23 -13.70 -2.29
C TRP A 90 -17.49 -14.01 -0.80
N GLY A 91 -18.58 -14.74 -0.48
CA GLY A 91 -19.01 -15.04 0.89
C GLY A 91 -19.82 -13.93 1.56
N THR A 92 -19.96 -12.77 0.92
CA THR A 92 -20.56 -11.55 1.47
C THR A 92 -21.91 -11.21 0.83
N GLY A 93 -22.25 -11.84 -0.29
CA GLY A 93 -23.47 -11.54 -1.04
C GLY A 93 -23.38 -10.28 -1.90
N GLU A 94 -22.18 -9.77 -2.14
CA GLU A 94 -21.90 -8.73 -3.13
C GLU A 94 -22.30 -9.17 -4.55
N ILE A 95 -22.58 -8.21 -5.44
CA ILE A 95 -23.29 -8.45 -6.71
C ILE A 95 -22.45 -8.17 -7.95
N GLU A 96 -21.24 -7.66 -7.81
CA GLU A 96 -20.34 -7.43 -8.94
C GLU A 96 -19.66 -8.72 -9.39
N SER A 97 -19.26 -8.73 -10.67
CA SER A 97 -18.25 -9.65 -11.15
C SER A 97 -16.92 -8.91 -11.21
N ALA A 98 -15.93 -9.35 -10.43
CA ALA A 98 -14.56 -8.84 -10.53
C ALA A 98 -13.96 -9.23 -11.89
N THR A 99 -13.18 -8.31 -12.50
CA THR A 99 -12.56 -8.53 -13.82
C THR A 99 -11.10 -8.04 -13.85
N ASP A 100 -10.34 -8.51 -14.83
CA ASP A 100 -9.01 -7.96 -15.18
C ASP A 100 -9.07 -6.91 -16.30
N SER A 101 -10.26 -6.41 -16.63
CA SER A 101 -10.43 -5.37 -17.64
C SER A 101 -9.91 -4.04 -17.14
N THR A 102 -9.21 -3.30 -18.02
CA THR A 102 -8.78 -1.92 -17.73
C THR A 102 -9.93 -0.93 -17.69
N ASN A 103 -11.18 -1.36 -17.94
CA ASN A 103 -12.35 -0.57 -17.57
C ASN A 103 -12.59 -0.54 -16.05
N ASN A 104 -12.21 -1.61 -15.35
CA ASN A 104 -12.38 -1.75 -13.91
C ASN A 104 -11.08 -1.50 -13.14
N VAL A 105 -9.95 -2.04 -13.59
CA VAL A 105 -8.68 -1.96 -12.85
C VAL A 105 -7.56 -1.48 -13.77
N TYR A 106 -7.04 -0.29 -13.52
CA TYR A 106 -6.04 0.33 -14.40
C TYR A 106 -5.18 1.35 -13.67
N GLN A 107 -4.04 1.69 -14.27
CA GLN A 107 -3.23 2.84 -13.89
C GLN A 107 -3.71 4.09 -14.63
N ASP A 108 -3.86 5.21 -13.95
CA ASP A 108 -4.48 6.41 -14.55
C ASP A 108 -3.51 7.29 -15.36
N GLY A 109 -2.20 7.00 -15.35
CA GLY A 109 -1.17 7.81 -15.99
C GLY A 109 -0.53 8.85 -15.08
N GLN A 110 -0.99 8.96 -13.83
CA GLN A 110 -0.54 9.93 -12.83
C GLN A 110 0.04 9.27 -11.58
N GLY A 111 0.34 7.96 -11.64
CA GLY A 111 0.90 7.22 -10.50
C GLY A 111 -0.17 6.69 -9.56
N HIS A 112 -1.37 6.35 -10.05
CA HIS A 112 -2.40 5.76 -9.21
C HIS A 112 -2.97 4.49 -9.83
N LEU A 113 -3.23 3.48 -8.99
CA LEU A 113 -4.16 2.40 -9.27
C LEU A 113 -5.59 2.93 -9.13
N VAL A 114 -6.46 2.61 -10.07
CA VAL A 114 -7.89 2.88 -10.01
C VAL A 114 -8.68 1.59 -10.08
N ILE A 115 -9.56 1.36 -9.10
CA ILE A 115 -10.56 0.27 -9.08
C ILE A 115 -11.95 0.90 -9.23
N LYS A 116 -12.58 0.69 -10.38
CA LYS A 116 -13.82 1.35 -10.80
C LYS A 116 -14.98 0.37 -10.91
N ALA A 117 -16.07 0.67 -10.21
CA ALA A 117 -17.32 -0.07 -10.31
C ALA A 117 -18.15 0.43 -11.51
N ILE A 118 -18.60 -0.49 -12.36
CA ILE A 118 -19.37 -0.19 -13.58
C ILE A 118 -20.63 -1.03 -13.63
N ARG A 119 -21.77 -0.36 -13.80
CA ARG A 119 -23.05 -0.97 -14.11
C ARG A 119 -23.35 -0.85 -15.59
N ASP A 120 -23.61 -1.96 -16.26
CA ASP A 120 -24.01 -1.95 -17.67
C ASP A 120 -25.50 -1.63 -17.88
N GLY A 121 -25.92 -1.53 -19.14
CA GLY A 121 -27.31 -1.24 -19.51
C GLY A 121 -28.31 -2.35 -19.16
N SER A 122 -27.85 -3.59 -18.99
CA SER A 122 -28.64 -4.74 -18.50
C SER A 122 -28.70 -4.80 -16.97
N GLY A 123 -27.89 -4.00 -16.28
CA GLY A 123 -27.85 -3.87 -14.84
C GLY A 123 -26.87 -4.79 -14.14
N HIS A 124 -25.95 -5.41 -14.86
CA HIS A 124 -24.85 -6.17 -14.27
C HIS A 124 -23.76 -5.23 -13.79
N TRP A 125 -23.25 -5.51 -12.59
CA TRP A 125 -22.10 -4.80 -12.02
C TRP A 125 -20.80 -5.54 -12.31
N THR A 126 -19.77 -4.76 -12.62
CA THR A 126 -18.38 -5.21 -12.68
C THR A 126 -17.52 -4.31 -11.83
N SER A 127 -16.47 -4.87 -11.24
CA SER A 127 -15.50 -4.11 -10.46
C SER A 127 -14.14 -4.80 -10.53
N GLY A 128 -13.25 -4.47 -9.61
CA GLY A 128 -11.95 -5.11 -9.46
C GLY A 128 -11.71 -5.59 -8.04
N ARG A 129 -10.97 -6.70 -7.96
CA ARG A 129 -10.38 -7.26 -6.75
C ARG A 129 -9.00 -7.76 -7.12
N ILE A 130 -7.99 -7.29 -6.42
CA ILE A 130 -6.59 -7.65 -6.68
C ILE A 130 -5.90 -8.09 -5.40
N GLU A 131 -4.96 -9.02 -5.54
CA GLU A 131 -4.10 -9.47 -4.45
C GLU A 131 -2.64 -9.29 -4.82
N THR A 132 -1.77 -9.10 -3.82
CA THR A 132 -0.33 -9.23 -4.06
C THR A 132 0.04 -10.66 -4.44
N GLN A 133 0.91 -10.85 -5.43
CA GLN A 133 1.50 -12.15 -5.75
C GLN A 133 2.18 -12.76 -4.52
N ARG A 134 2.89 -11.92 -3.76
CA ARG A 134 3.50 -12.28 -2.47
C ARG A 134 2.46 -12.56 -1.39
N THR A 135 2.75 -13.56 -0.57
CA THR A 135 1.94 -14.00 0.58
C THR A 135 2.77 -14.09 1.86
N ASP A 136 4.01 -13.61 1.82
CA ASP A 136 5.05 -13.81 2.83
C ASP A 136 5.25 -12.59 3.72
N PHE A 137 4.36 -11.60 3.67
CA PHE A 137 4.42 -10.42 4.53
C PHE A 137 4.09 -10.83 5.97
N ALA A 138 5.11 -10.93 6.82
CA ALA A 138 4.97 -11.39 8.20
C ALA A 138 5.74 -10.50 9.16
N ALA A 139 5.16 -10.23 10.33
CA ALA A 139 5.93 -9.68 11.45
C ALA A 139 6.82 -10.80 12.03
N PRO A 140 8.14 -10.60 12.12
CA PRO A 140 9.00 -11.56 12.79
C PRO A 140 8.72 -11.52 14.30
N ALA A 141 8.85 -12.66 14.98
CA ALA A 141 8.76 -12.69 16.44
C ALA A 141 9.80 -11.73 17.05
N GLY A 142 9.37 -10.82 17.93
CA GLY A 142 10.20 -9.75 18.48
C GLY A 142 10.30 -8.49 17.61
N GLY A 143 9.63 -8.45 16.45
CA GLY A 143 9.63 -7.32 15.53
C GLY A 143 8.22 -6.89 15.12
N GLN A 144 8.13 -6.15 14.02
CA GLN A 144 6.88 -5.56 13.55
C GLN A 144 6.75 -5.63 12.03
N LEU A 145 5.52 -5.61 11.53
CA LEU A 145 5.17 -5.45 10.12
C LEU A 145 4.15 -4.32 10.01
N GLU A 146 4.37 -3.40 9.07
CA GLU A 146 3.40 -2.37 8.70
C GLU A 146 2.95 -2.61 7.25
N MET A 147 1.65 -2.66 7.02
CA MET A 147 1.06 -2.49 5.69
C MET A 147 0.39 -1.12 5.63
N SER A 148 0.71 -0.33 4.61
CA SER A 148 0.23 1.04 4.48
C SER A 148 -0.09 1.38 3.04
N ALA A 149 -1.17 2.12 2.82
CA ALA A 149 -1.56 2.63 1.51
C ALA A 149 -2.16 4.03 1.61
N SER A 150 -1.94 4.84 0.57
CA SER A 150 -2.64 6.12 0.42
C SER A 150 -3.81 5.98 -0.55
N ILE A 151 -5.02 6.17 -0.05
CA ILE A 151 -6.27 5.82 -0.74
C ILE A 151 -7.22 7.02 -0.76
N LEU A 152 -7.85 7.23 -1.91
CA LEU A 152 -9.02 8.08 -2.11
C LEU A 152 -10.23 7.17 -2.32
N GLN A 153 -11.22 7.29 -1.44
CA GLN A 153 -12.44 6.49 -1.47
C GLN A 153 -13.37 6.92 -2.62
N PRO A 154 -14.26 6.02 -3.10
CA PRO A 154 -15.26 6.34 -4.11
C PRO A 154 -16.21 7.47 -3.65
N ASN A 155 -16.51 8.39 -4.57
CA ASN A 155 -17.43 9.51 -4.35
C ASN A 155 -18.60 9.51 -5.37
N PRO A 156 -19.47 8.48 -5.37
CA PRO A 156 -20.64 8.43 -6.22
C PRO A 156 -21.71 9.43 -5.76
N GLN A 157 -22.54 9.91 -6.70
CA GLN A 157 -23.70 10.75 -6.35
C GLN A 157 -24.71 10.01 -5.45
N SER A 158 -24.90 8.71 -5.68
CA SER A 158 -25.65 7.80 -4.80
C SER A 158 -24.81 6.57 -4.55
N GLY A 159 -24.33 6.45 -3.32
CA GLY A 159 -23.31 5.48 -2.94
C GLY A 159 -23.78 4.28 -2.15
N LEU A 160 -25.08 4.12 -1.90
CA LEU A 160 -25.62 2.91 -1.28
C LEU A 160 -25.00 1.67 -1.94
N GLY A 161 -24.51 0.71 -1.16
CA GLY A 161 -23.87 -0.50 -1.66
C GLY A 161 -22.41 -0.37 -2.08
N TYR A 162 -21.83 0.82 -2.27
CA TYR A 162 -20.36 0.89 -2.48
C TYR A 162 -19.64 0.39 -1.24
N TRP A 163 -18.68 -0.52 -1.41
CA TRP A 163 -17.88 -1.09 -0.34
C TRP A 163 -16.41 -1.17 -0.79
N PRO A 164 -15.64 -0.06 -0.71
CA PRO A 164 -14.19 -0.10 -0.91
C PRO A 164 -13.49 -0.81 0.26
N ALA A 165 -12.48 -1.62 -0.04
CA ALA A 165 -11.67 -2.28 0.99
C ALA A 165 -10.17 -2.28 0.65
N PHE A 166 -9.36 -2.12 1.70
CA PHE A 166 -7.92 -2.41 1.76
C PHE A 166 -7.66 -3.27 3.00
N TRP A 167 -7.17 -4.47 2.80
CA TRP A 167 -7.13 -5.50 3.83
C TRP A 167 -6.05 -6.53 3.54
N ALA A 168 -5.85 -7.44 4.48
CA ALA A 168 -4.88 -8.51 4.35
C ALA A 168 -5.43 -9.83 4.91
N MET A 169 -5.12 -10.93 4.23
CA MET A 169 -5.55 -12.27 4.60
C MET A 169 -4.35 -13.22 4.64
N GLY A 170 -4.35 -14.16 5.57
CA GLY A 170 -3.24 -15.11 5.71
C GLY A 170 -3.02 -15.90 4.41
N GLY A 171 -1.76 -16.02 3.99
CA GLY A 171 -1.39 -16.51 2.66
C GLY A 171 -1.89 -17.93 2.33
N ALA A 172 -2.09 -18.76 3.35
CA ALA A 172 -2.61 -20.12 3.15
C ALA A 172 -4.10 -20.16 2.76
N ALA A 173 -4.81 -19.02 2.76
CA ALA A 173 -6.17 -18.92 2.24
C ALA A 173 -6.25 -19.11 0.73
N ARG A 174 -5.28 -18.57 -0.03
CA ARG A 174 -5.27 -18.61 -1.49
C ARG A 174 -5.39 -20.02 -2.09
N PRO A 175 -4.52 -21.00 -1.73
CA PRO A 175 -4.56 -22.31 -2.37
C PRO A 175 -5.82 -23.13 -2.07
N VAL A 176 -6.62 -22.73 -1.08
CA VAL A 176 -7.85 -23.42 -0.67
C VAL A 176 -9.12 -22.60 -0.96
N GLY A 177 -9.02 -21.50 -1.69
CA GLY A 177 -10.18 -20.64 -1.98
C GLY A 177 -10.82 -20.06 -0.72
N ALA A 178 -10.00 -19.70 0.27
CA ALA A 178 -10.38 -19.12 1.56
C ALA A 178 -11.31 -19.97 2.43
N THR A 179 -11.45 -21.29 2.19
CA THR A 179 -12.31 -22.16 3.03
C THR A 179 -11.82 -22.36 4.46
N ASN A 180 -10.63 -21.85 4.80
CA ASN A 180 -10.05 -21.83 6.15
C ASN A 180 -10.27 -20.49 6.88
N TRP A 181 -11.00 -19.54 6.30
CA TRP A 181 -11.48 -18.35 7.00
C TRP A 181 -12.50 -18.74 8.11
N PRO A 182 -12.53 -18.08 9.28
CA PRO A 182 -11.67 -16.96 9.70
C PRO A 182 -10.36 -17.41 10.36
N SER A 183 -10.14 -18.71 10.56
CA SER A 183 -9.01 -19.24 11.34
C SER A 183 -7.63 -18.82 10.84
N ILE A 184 -7.52 -18.53 9.54
CA ILE A 184 -6.28 -18.13 8.88
C ILE A 184 -5.90 -16.66 9.11
N GLY A 185 -6.73 -15.89 9.80
CA GLY A 185 -6.49 -14.49 10.08
C GLY A 185 -6.76 -13.57 8.90
N GLU A 186 -7.51 -12.52 9.18
CA GLU A 186 -7.79 -11.42 8.27
C GLU A 186 -7.83 -10.12 9.07
N TYR A 187 -7.19 -9.08 8.55
CA TYR A 187 -7.25 -7.74 9.13
C TYR A 187 -7.57 -6.70 8.08
N ASP A 188 -8.67 -6.01 8.31
CA ASP A 188 -9.20 -4.97 7.44
C ASP A 188 -8.62 -3.64 7.87
N ILE A 189 -7.78 -3.07 7.00
CA ILE A 189 -7.01 -1.85 7.28
C ILE A 189 -7.87 -0.63 6.98
N MET A 190 -8.74 -0.73 5.98
CA MET A 190 -9.76 0.26 5.66
C MET A 190 -10.92 -0.43 4.95
N GLU A 191 -12.11 -0.28 5.51
CA GLU A 191 -13.37 -0.46 4.78
C GLU A 191 -14.22 0.80 4.93
N ASP A 192 -14.99 1.16 3.91
CA ASP A 192 -16.13 2.07 4.02
C ASP A 192 -17.34 1.40 3.38
N VAL A 193 -18.54 1.85 3.71
CA VAL A 193 -19.74 1.40 3.02
C VAL A 193 -20.65 2.56 2.69
N ASN A 194 -21.48 2.38 1.67
CA ASN A 194 -22.56 3.30 1.31
C ASN A 194 -22.09 4.72 0.94
N ALA A 195 -20.80 4.88 0.65
CA ALA A 195 -20.12 6.16 0.46
C ALA A 195 -20.36 7.14 1.63
N LEU A 196 -20.13 6.69 2.86
CA LEU A 196 -20.37 7.50 4.06
C LEU A 196 -19.23 8.48 4.37
N SER A 197 -18.11 8.40 3.66
CA SER A 197 -16.87 9.12 4.01
C SER A 197 -16.46 8.75 5.45
N GLN A 198 -16.47 7.45 5.72
CA GLN A 198 -16.08 6.86 6.99
C GLN A 198 -14.97 5.83 6.73
N HIS A 199 -14.47 5.24 7.80
CA HIS A 199 -13.66 4.04 7.69
C HIS A 199 -13.89 3.12 8.88
N SER A 200 -13.75 1.82 8.70
CA SER A 200 -13.66 0.82 9.77
C SER A 200 -12.40 -0.01 9.61
N THR A 201 -12.01 -0.61 10.72
CA THR A 201 -10.93 -1.60 10.79
C THR A 201 -11.41 -2.78 11.61
N THR A 202 -11.14 -3.99 11.15
CA THR A 202 -11.64 -5.20 11.77
C THR A 202 -10.57 -6.28 11.79
N PHE A 203 -10.62 -7.15 12.79
CA PHE A 203 -9.81 -8.37 12.86
C PHE A 203 -10.72 -9.59 12.95
N HIS A 204 -10.54 -10.51 12.01
CA HIS A 204 -11.25 -11.77 11.87
C HIS A 204 -10.31 -12.92 12.20
N CYS A 205 -10.74 -13.84 13.08
CA CYS A 205 -9.88 -14.91 13.57
C CYS A 205 -10.64 -16.09 14.17
N GLY A 206 -9.96 -17.23 14.33
CA GLY A 206 -10.50 -18.37 15.04
C GLY A 206 -11.63 -19.07 14.29
N VAL A 207 -12.85 -19.06 14.83
CA VAL A 207 -14.00 -19.77 14.27
C VAL A 207 -15.23 -18.88 14.22
N TRP A 208 -16.16 -19.19 13.33
CA TRP A 208 -17.44 -18.50 13.21
C TRP A 208 -18.15 -18.34 14.56
N ALA A 209 -18.59 -17.11 14.88
CA ALA A 209 -19.20 -16.74 16.16
C ALA A 209 -18.35 -17.12 17.41
N GLY A 210 -17.04 -17.25 17.23
CA GLY A 210 -16.07 -17.57 18.28
C GLY A 210 -15.53 -16.33 18.99
N GLU A 211 -14.28 -16.42 19.44
CA GLU A 211 -13.60 -15.38 20.24
C GLU A 211 -13.53 -14.03 19.54
N CYS A 212 -13.52 -14.04 18.20
CA CYS A 212 -13.43 -12.85 17.36
C CYS A 212 -14.81 -12.33 16.91
N HIS A 213 -15.90 -12.99 17.31
CA HIS A 213 -17.29 -12.59 17.02
C HIS A 213 -17.65 -12.54 15.53
N ASP A 214 -17.06 -13.41 14.70
CA ASP A 214 -17.38 -13.50 13.28
C ASP A 214 -18.88 -13.74 13.01
N PRO A 215 -19.45 -13.10 11.97
CA PRO A 215 -18.77 -12.34 10.91
C PRO A 215 -18.55 -10.86 11.24
N ASP A 216 -18.85 -10.40 12.46
CA ASP A 216 -18.70 -8.99 12.83
C ASP A 216 -17.24 -8.62 13.15
N GLY A 217 -16.44 -9.61 13.56
CA GLY A 217 -15.03 -9.41 13.90
C GLY A 217 -14.80 -8.57 15.16
N ILE A 218 -13.54 -8.41 15.54
CA ILE A 218 -13.13 -7.43 16.55
C ILE A 218 -12.95 -6.10 15.81
N THR A 219 -14.00 -5.28 15.83
CA THR A 219 -14.12 -4.10 14.95
C THR A 219 -14.09 -2.76 15.69
N SER A 220 -13.55 -1.74 15.03
CA SER A 220 -13.69 -0.34 15.44
C SER A 220 -15.12 0.18 15.27
N ASN A 221 -15.97 -0.53 14.51
CA ASN A 221 -17.13 0.03 13.82
C ASN A 221 -16.74 1.19 12.88
N LEU A 222 -17.71 1.73 12.14
CA LEU A 222 -17.49 2.91 11.29
C LEU A 222 -17.08 4.12 12.14
N GLN A 223 -15.96 4.73 11.78
CA GLN A 223 -15.41 5.95 12.33
C GLN A 223 -15.46 7.08 11.28
N PRO A 224 -15.67 8.34 11.67
CA PRO A 224 -15.67 9.46 10.73
C PRO A 224 -14.34 9.61 9.97
N CYS A 225 -14.41 9.81 8.65
CA CYS A 225 -13.25 10.01 7.77
C CYS A 225 -13.50 11.24 6.89
N GLY A 226 -13.45 12.42 7.51
CA GLY A 226 -13.76 13.67 6.83
C GLY A 226 -12.75 13.95 5.71
N GLY A 227 -13.24 13.98 4.46
CA GLY A 227 -12.42 14.27 3.29
C GLY A 227 -11.94 13.04 2.51
N CYS A 228 -12.18 11.83 3.01
CA CYS A 228 -11.67 10.58 2.43
C CYS A 228 -12.24 10.25 1.04
N GLN A 229 -13.33 10.90 0.63
CA GLN A 229 -13.90 10.84 -0.72
C GLN A 229 -13.47 11.99 -1.64
N THR A 230 -12.65 12.91 -1.15
CA THR A 230 -12.23 14.14 -1.86
C THR A 230 -10.72 14.37 -1.88
N GLY A 231 -9.97 13.62 -1.06
CA GLY A 231 -8.52 13.62 -1.03
C GLY A 231 -7.98 12.24 -0.63
N TYR A 232 -6.69 12.04 -0.87
CA TYR A 232 -5.98 10.84 -0.43
C TYR A 232 -5.70 10.90 1.08
N HIS A 233 -5.95 9.78 1.76
CA HIS A 233 -5.63 9.56 3.16
C HIS A 233 -4.79 8.30 3.31
N THR A 234 -3.92 8.26 4.33
CA THR A 234 -3.05 7.10 4.57
C THR A 234 -3.68 6.18 5.59
N TYR A 235 -3.92 4.93 5.20
CA TYR A 235 -4.41 3.87 6.06
C TYR A 235 -3.28 2.89 6.33
N SER A 236 -2.97 2.62 7.61
CA SER A 236 -1.93 1.64 7.98
C SER A 236 -2.44 0.66 9.02
N ALA A 237 -1.89 -0.55 8.99
CA ALA A 237 -1.96 -1.50 10.10
C ALA A 237 -0.56 -1.97 10.48
N ILE A 238 -0.28 -2.06 11.78
CA ILE A 238 0.95 -2.58 12.34
C ILE A 238 0.64 -3.84 13.16
N ILE A 239 1.20 -4.97 12.73
CA ILE A 239 1.33 -6.17 13.57
C ILE A 239 2.58 -5.96 14.43
N ASP A 240 2.37 -5.86 15.73
CA ASP A 240 3.40 -5.63 16.74
C ASP A 240 3.65 -6.89 17.56
N ARG A 241 4.77 -7.55 17.26
CA ARG A 241 5.22 -8.77 17.92
C ARG A 241 6.45 -8.54 18.79
N THR A 242 6.76 -7.28 19.12
CA THR A 242 7.96 -6.92 19.89
C THR A 242 7.93 -7.50 21.32
N ASN A 243 6.75 -7.62 21.91
CA ASN A 243 6.52 -8.41 23.10
C ASN A 243 5.71 -9.67 22.74
N THR A 244 6.40 -10.80 22.57
CA THR A 244 5.80 -12.10 22.18
C THR A 244 4.87 -12.73 23.23
N SER A 245 4.56 -11.99 24.30
CA SER A 245 3.63 -12.39 25.36
C SER A 245 2.43 -11.44 25.47
N ALA A 246 2.42 -10.37 24.65
CA ALA A 246 1.35 -9.38 24.58
C ALA A 246 1.44 -8.66 23.23
N GLU A 247 1.18 -9.40 22.16
CA GLU A 247 1.19 -8.87 20.80
C GLU A 247 -0.02 -7.95 20.55
N GLN A 248 0.10 -7.08 19.55
CA GLN A 248 -0.97 -6.13 19.19
C GLN A 248 -1.09 -6.00 17.68
N LEU A 249 -2.32 -5.73 17.23
CA LEU A 249 -2.61 -5.26 15.89
C LEU A 249 -3.17 -3.83 16.01
N ARG A 250 -2.45 -2.85 15.45
CA ARG A 250 -2.70 -1.42 15.62
C ARG A 250 -3.06 -0.80 14.28
N PHE A 251 -4.17 -0.08 14.20
CA PHE A 251 -4.65 0.55 12.97
C PHE A 251 -4.58 2.07 13.02
N TYR A 252 -4.29 2.69 11.88
CA TYR A 252 -4.00 4.10 11.77
C TYR A 252 -4.70 4.74 10.58
N LEU A 253 -5.12 6.00 10.78
CA LEU A 253 -5.54 6.94 9.74
C LEU A 253 -4.66 8.19 9.81
N ASP A 254 -3.97 8.51 8.72
CA ASP A 254 -3.03 9.63 8.60
C ASP A 254 -1.98 9.66 9.73
N GLY A 255 -1.49 8.48 10.10
CA GLY A 255 -0.52 8.29 11.19
C GLY A 255 -1.11 8.39 12.61
N ASN A 256 -2.42 8.63 12.75
CA ASN A 256 -3.11 8.65 14.05
C ASN A 256 -3.66 7.26 14.36
N LEU A 257 -3.33 6.71 15.54
CA LEU A 257 -3.89 5.44 15.99
C LEU A 257 -5.41 5.57 16.18
N THR A 258 -6.19 4.74 15.48
CA THR A 258 -7.66 4.75 15.54
C THR A 258 -8.21 3.54 16.28
N PHE A 259 -7.55 2.37 16.18
CA PHE A 259 -8.02 1.14 16.80
C PHE A 259 -6.86 0.21 17.17
N THR A 260 -7.08 -0.65 18.17
CA THR A 260 -6.10 -1.65 18.60
C THR A 260 -6.79 -2.92 19.04
N VAL A 261 -6.38 -4.04 18.45
CA VAL A 261 -6.68 -5.38 18.94
C VAL A 261 -5.47 -5.89 19.72
N ASN A 262 -5.72 -6.40 20.92
CA ASN A 262 -4.67 -6.96 21.77
C ASN A 262 -4.80 -8.48 21.79
N GLU A 263 -3.67 -9.20 21.79
CA GLU A 263 -3.62 -10.66 21.84
C GLU A 263 -4.51 -11.25 22.94
N ASN A 264 -4.56 -10.60 24.10
CA ASN A 264 -5.34 -11.06 25.26
C ASN A 264 -6.86 -10.96 25.12
N GLN A 265 -7.38 -10.49 23.99
CA GLN A 265 -8.81 -10.53 23.67
C GLN A 265 -9.26 -11.92 23.19
N VAL A 266 -8.31 -12.74 22.73
CA VAL A 266 -8.53 -14.11 22.24
C VAL A 266 -7.57 -15.08 22.95
N SER A 267 -7.72 -16.38 22.70
CA SER A 267 -6.73 -17.34 23.17
C SER A 267 -5.40 -17.20 22.41
N VAL A 268 -4.29 -17.52 23.07
CA VAL A 268 -2.96 -17.55 22.44
C VAL A 268 -2.94 -18.41 21.17
N GLY A 269 -3.64 -19.55 21.19
CA GLY A 269 -3.74 -20.44 20.03
C GLY A 269 -4.50 -19.79 18.85
N THR A 270 -5.60 -19.09 19.13
CA THR A 270 -6.34 -18.32 18.10
C THR A 270 -5.48 -17.21 17.51
N TRP A 271 -4.78 -16.45 18.35
CA TRP A 271 -3.91 -15.37 17.91
C TRP A 271 -2.78 -15.89 17.02
N GLN A 272 -2.03 -16.89 17.49
CA GLN A 272 -0.91 -17.48 16.74
C GLN A 272 -1.36 -18.06 15.40
N ALA A 273 -2.51 -18.74 15.37
CA ALA A 273 -3.06 -19.29 14.13
C ALA A 273 -3.44 -18.22 13.10
N ALA A 274 -3.80 -17.02 13.58
CA ALA A 274 -4.24 -15.90 12.74
C ALA A 274 -3.14 -14.89 12.40
N ILE A 275 -2.02 -14.83 13.14
CA ILE A 275 -0.99 -13.78 13.00
C ILE A 275 0.41 -14.34 12.67
N ASP A 276 0.77 -15.54 13.12
CA ASP A 276 2.15 -16.05 13.08
C ASP A 276 2.55 -16.65 11.71
N HIS A 277 2.13 -15.99 10.63
CA HIS A 277 2.41 -16.39 9.26
C HIS A 277 2.44 -15.19 8.31
N GLY A 278 2.71 -15.46 7.04
CA GLY A 278 2.65 -14.44 5.99
C GLY A 278 1.23 -14.11 5.57
N PHE A 279 1.07 -12.88 5.10
CA PHE A 279 -0.16 -12.34 4.54
C PHE A 279 0.05 -11.91 3.09
N MET A 280 -1.04 -11.90 2.33
CA MET A 280 -1.17 -11.12 1.10
C MET A 280 -2.03 -9.89 1.38
N ALA A 281 -1.77 -8.80 0.66
CA ALA A 281 -2.62 -7.61 0.70
C ALA A 281 -3.64 -7.66 -0.43
N ILE A 282 -4.84 -7.17 -0.17
CA ILE A 282 -5.99 -7.20 -1.07
C ILE A 282 -6.58 -5.78 -1.17
N PHE A 283 -6.92 -5.38 -2.39
CA PHE A 283 -7.68 -4.16 -2.68
C PHE A 283 -8.86 -4.52 -3.55
N ASP A 284 -10.05 -4.03 -3.18
CA ASP A 284 -11.24 -4.21 -3.98
C ASP A 284 -12.24 -3.08 -3.81
N LEU A 285 -13.24 -3.10 -4.70
CA LEU A 285 -14.41 -2.27 -4.59
C LEU A 285 -15.65 -3.14 -4.84
N ALA A 286 -16.14 -3.79 -3.79
CA ALA A 286 -17.38 -4.55 -3.83
C ALA A 286 -18.60 -3.63 -4.01
N ILE A 287 -19.68 -4.21 -4.55
CA ILE A 287 -20.98 -3.56 -4.69
C ILE A 287 -22.05 -4.40 -4.01
N ALA A 288 -22.82 -3.76 -3.13
CA ALA A 288 -23.77 -4.36 -2.22
C ALA A 288 -23.11 -5.35 -1.25
N GLY A 289 -23.90 -6.25 -0.65
CA GLY A 289 -23.41 -7.26 0.27
C GLY A 289 -23.76 -6.97 1.72
N SER A 290 -23.36 -7.90 2.58
CA SER A 290 -23.77 -7.98 3.99
C SER A 290 -23.40 -6.73 4.79
N TYR A 291 -22.23 -6.12 4.55
CA TYR A 291 -21.82 -4.96 5.33
C TYR A 291 -22.59 -3.67 4.97
N PRO A 292 -22.70 -3.28 3.68
CA PRO A 292 -23.60 -2.20 3.27
C PRO A 292 -25.04 -2.40 3.78
N ASP A 293 -25.56 -3.63 3.68
CA ASP A 293 -26.91 -4.00 4.11
C ASP A 293 -27.12 -3.82 5.61
N LYS A 294 -26.16 -4.29 6.43
CA LYS A 294 -26.17 -4.14 7.89
C LYS A 294 -26.22 -2.66 8.28
N VAL A 295 -25.43 -1.82 7.62
CA VAL A 295 -25.34 -0.39 7.95
C VAL A 295 -26.58 0.38 7.50
N CYS A 296 -27.13 0.10 6.31
CA CYS A 296 -28.35 0.77 5.86
C CYS A 296 -29.64 0.22 6.49
N GLY A 297 -29.60 -0.98 7.07
CA GLY A 297 -30.80 -1.69 7.54
C GLY A 297 -31.73 -2.09 6.38
N CYS A 298 -31.16 -2.34 5.21
CA CYS A 298 -31.85 -2.51 3.94
C CYS A 298 -31.13 -3.54 3.06
N SER A 299 -31.72 -3.93 1.93
CA SER A 299 -30.98 -4.69 0.91
C SER A 299 -30.48 -3.73 -0.17
N SER A 300 -29.18 -3.44 -0.14
CA SER A 300 -28.49 -2.61 -1.15
C SER A 300 -28.52 -3.27 -2.53
N ALA A 301 -28.43 -4.60 -2.59
CA ALA A 301 -28.58 -5.37 -3.84
C ALA A 301 -29.97 -5.16 -4.48
N ALA A 302 -31.04 -5.17 -3.69
CA ALA A 302 -32.40 -4.89 -4.17
C ALA A 302 -32.55 -3.44 -4.69
N GLN A 303 -31.67 -2.53 -4.27
CA GLN A 303 -31.64 -1.13 -4.66
C GLN A 303 -30.55 -0.82 -5.71
N ALA A 304 -29.95 -1.84 -6.33
CA ALA A 304 -28.86 -1.68 -7.28
C ALA A 304 -29.17 -0.78 -8.49
N GLY A 305 -30.44 -0.53 -8.79
CA GLY A 305 -30.87 0.39 -9.85
C GLY A 305 -30.75 1.87 -9.50
N SER A 306 -30.65 2.23 -8.22
CA SER A 306 -30.44 3.63 -7.76
C SER A 306 -29.00 3.97 -7.43
N ILE A 307 -28.12 2.96 -7.35
CA ILE A 307 -26.69 3.14 -7.10
C ILE A 307 -26.05 3.78 -8.34
N THR A 308 -25.27 4.86 -8.14
CA THR A 308 -24.60 5.55 -9.25
C THR A 308 -23.39 4.75 -9.73
N SER A 309 -23.35 4.43 -11.02
CA SER A 309 -22.21 3.74 -11.63
C SER A 309 -21.01 4.67 -11.86
N GLY A 310 -19.81 4.10 -11.84
CA GLY A 310 -18.60 4.72 -12.37
C GLY A 310 -17.74 5.45 -11.34
N ALA A 311 -18.09 5.43 -10.06
CA ALA A 311 -17.16 5.87 -9.02
C ALA A 311 -16.08 4.80 -8.78
N ALA A 312 -14.94 5.23 -8.27
CA ALA A 312 -13.76 4.41 -8.15
C ALA A 312 -13.03 4.66 -6.85
N MET A 313 -12.40 3.61 -6.31
CA MET A 313 -11.33 3.74 -5.34
C MET A 313 -10.03 4.02 -6.10
N SER A 314 -9.24 4.98 -5.64
CA SER A 314 -7.93 5.30 -6.20
C SER A 314 -6.86 5.09 -5.14
N VAL A 315 -5.74 4.47 -5.50
CA VAL A 315 -4.62 4.17 -4.59
C VAL A 315 -3.36 4.80 -5.18
N ASP A 316 -2.75 5.72 -4.46
CA ASP A 316 -1.53 6.43 -4.89
C ASP A 316 -0.29 5.57 -4.68
N TRP A 317 -0.18 4.91 -3.53
CA TRP A 317 0.88 3.95 -3.29
C TRP A 317 0.43 2.90 -2.27
N PHE A 318 1.10 1.75 -2.32
CA PHE A 318 1.04 0.72 -1.32
C PHE A 318 2.45 0.31 -0.92
N ALA A 319 2.70 0.14 0.36
CA ALA A 319 3.98 -0.28 0.89
C ALA A 319 3.84 -1.21 2.08
N VAL A 320 4.81 -2.09 2.20
CA VAL A 320 4.98 -2.97 3.34
C VAL A 320 6.36 -2.70 3.93
N TYR A 321 6.39 -2.43 5.23
CA TYR A 321 7.61 -2.21 6.00
C TYR A 321 7.75 -3.29 7.07
N GLN A 322 8.99 -3.65 7.39
CA GLN A 322 9.29 -4.60 8.46
C GLN A 322 10.38 -4.04 9.37
N GLN A 323 10.18 -4.20 10.68
CA GLN A 323 11.18 -3.96 11.70
C GLN A 323 11.60 -5.31 12.29
N ASN A 324 12.90 -5.60 12.24
CA ASN A 324 13.46 -6.79 12.88
C ASN A 324 13.67 -6.58 14.39
N PRO A 325 13.76 -7.67 15.18
CA PRO A 325 14.03 -7.58 16.61
C PRO A 325 15.28 -6.75 16.92
N GLY A 326 15.18 -5.85 17.91
CA GLY A 326 16.27 -4.96 18.31
C GLY A 326 16.36 -3.63 17.55
N GLY A 327 15.40 -3.32 16.66
CA GLY A 327 15.35 -2.07 15.89
C GLY A 327 14.86 -0.81 16.64
N SER A 328 14.52 -0.91 17.93
CA SER A 328 14.05 0.24 18.73
C SER A 328 15.23 1.00 19.33
N THR A 329 15.63 2.12 18.74
CA THR A 329 16.55 3.07 19.37
C THR A 329 15.76 4.08 20.19
N THR A 330 15.52 3.78 21.47
CA THR A 330 14.99 4.75 22.43
C THR A 330 16.05 5.79 22.77
N GLY A 331 15.73 7.06 22.58
CA GLY A 331 16.56 8.19 22.99
C GLY A 331 16.83 8.19 24.49
N GLY A 332 18.10 8.28 24.86
CA GLY A 332 18.56 8.38 26.25
C GLY A 332 19.89 9.11 26.31
N THR A 333 19.87 10.32 26.86
CA THR A 333 21.04 11.14 27.17
C THR A 333 21.92 10.46 28.21
N THR A 334 23.16 10.08 27.89
CA THR A 334 24.24 9.97 28.89
C THR A 334 25.64 10.16 28.30
N THR A 335 26.36 11.06 28.97
CA THR A 335 27.81 11.16 29.14
C THR A 335 28.51 9.82 29.34
N GLY A 336 29.55 9.59 28.53
CA GLY A 336 30.87 9.12 28.95
C GLY A 336 31.00 7.75 29.64
N GLY A 337 31.63 6.80 28.95
CA GLY A 337 32.45 5.77 29.61
C GLY A 337 32.27 4.34 29.12
N THR A 338 32.94 3.99 28.03
CA THR A 338 33.66 2.72 27.77
C THR A 338 33.08 1.40 28.31
N THR A 339 32.53 0.55 27.43
CA THR A 339 33.14 -0.71 26.91
C THR A 339 32.08 -1.57 26.18
N GLY A 340 32.44 -2.12 25.02
CA GLY A 340 31.67 -3.14 24.30
C GLY A 340 30.93 -2.64 23.04
N SER A 341 31.66 -2.43 21.94
CA SER A 341 31.09 -2.09 20.64
C SER A 341 30.92 -3.35 19.78
N THR A 342 29.69 -3.67 19.41
CA THR A 342 29.37 -4.58 18.29
C THR A 342 28.49 -3.81 17.32
N THR A 343 29.11 -3.37 16.23
CA THR A 343 28.57 -2.51 15.18
C THR A 343 27.88 -3.36 14.10
N GLY A 344 26.60 -3.10 13.82
CA GLY A 344 25.97 -3.41 12.52
C GLY A 344 26.20 -2.21 11.60
N GLY A 345 27.00 -2.40 10.55
CA GLY A 345 27.44 -1.31 9.68
C GLY A 345 26.51 -1.08 8.50
N THR A 346 25.92 0.12 8.41
CA THR A 346 25.70 0.79 7.12
C THR A 346 27.08 1.20 6.59
N THR A 347 27.45 0.76 5.39
CA THR A 347 28.61 1.31 4.68
C THR A 347 28.11 2.13 3.49
N THR A 348 27.94 3.42 3.70
CA THR A 348 28.01 4.41 2.62
C THR A 348 29.43 4.98 2.61
N GLY A 349 30.18 4.68 1.54
CA GLY A 349 31.42 5.36 1.16
C GLY A 349 32.72 4.78 1.75
N GLY A 350 33.19 3.65 1.21
CA GLY A 350 34.52 3.12 1.54
C GLY A 350 34.93 1.82 0.86
N THR A 351 35.05 1.82 -0.48
CA THR A 351 35.91 0.93 -1.31
C THR A 351 35.87 -0.60 -1.16
N THR A 352 35.17 -1.19 -0.20
CA THR A 352 35.29 -2.61 0.18
C THR A 352 33.92 -3.11 0.63
N GLY A 353 33.37 -4.13 -0.05
CA GLY A 353 31.95 -4.49 0.06
C GLY A 353 31.55 -5.24 1.35
N GLY A 354 30.26 -5.57 1.47
CA GLY A 354 29.63 -6.08 2.69
C GLY A 354 29.21 -7.56 2.60
N THR A 355 29.07 -8.18 3.77
CA THR A 355 28.61 -9.58 3.95
C THR A 355 27.40 -9.64 4.89
N THR A 356 26.45 -10.51 4.58
CA THR A 356 25.29 -10.85 5.41
C THR A 356 25.38 -12.32 5.80
N THR A 357 25.28 -12.62 7.10
CA THR A 357 25.27 -14.00 7.61
C THR A 357 23.91 -14.32 8.21
N THR A 358 23.35 -15.46 7.81
CA THR A 358 22.14 -16.07 8.36
C THR A 358 22.51 -17.41 9.00
N PRO A 359 21.58 -18.09 9.70
CA PRO A 359 21.81 -19.47 10.13
C PRO A 359 22.12 -20.44 8.98
N ASP A 360 21.71 -20.10 7.76
CA ASP A 360 21.73 -20.99 6.59
C ASP A 360 22.88 -20.73 5.62
N TYR A 361 23.43 -19.51 5.61
CA TYR A 361 24.52 -19.13 4.70
C TYR A 361 25.16 -17.79 5.08
N THR A 362 26.33 -17.52 4.51
CA THR A 362 26.93 -16.19 4.42
C THR A 362 26.96 -15.75 2.97
N ALA A 363 26.32 -14.61 2.65
CA ALA A 363 26.31 -13.99 1.34
C ALA A 363 27.06 -12.65 1.37
N GLY A 364 27.57 -12.17 0.25
CA GLY A 364 28.20 -10.86 0.20
C GLY A 364 28.64 -10.42 -1.18
N VAL A 365 29.11 -9.17 -1.25
CA VAL A 365 29.75 -8.62 -2.44
C VAL A 365 31.05 -7.97 -2.04
N THR A 366 32.12 -8.19 -2.79
CA THR A 366 33.39 -7.50 -2.63
C THR A 366 33.75 -6.75 -3.91
N ARG A 367 34.22 -5.50 -3.78
CA ARG A 367 34.80 -4.76 -4.91
C ARG A 367 36.08 -5.44 -5.36
N VAL A 368 36.17 -5.79 -6.65
CA VAL A 368 37.40 -6.33 -7.26
C VAL A 368 38.18 -5.23 -7.96
N SER A 369 37.48 -4.34 -8.68
CA SER A 369 38.07 -3.17 -9.35
C SER A 369 37.04 -2.04 -9.52
N ALA A 370 37.38 -0.97 -10.24
CA ALA A 370 36.42 0.08 -10.61
C ALA A 370 35.35 -0.39 -11.61
N SER A 371 35.55 -1.54 -12.25
CA SER A 371 34.68 -2.11 -13.29
C SER A 371 34.14 -3.50 -12.94
N GLN A 372 34.39 -3.99 -11.71
CA GLN A 372 34.04 -5.35 -11.32
C GLN A 372 33.81 -5.50 -9.82
N ALA A 373 32.73 -6.21 -9.49
CA ALA A 373 32.44 -6.74 -8.17
C ALA A 373 32.40 -8.28 -8.20
N GLN A 374 32.59 -8.92 -7.07
CA GLN A 374 32.42 -10.37 -6.90
C GLN A 374 31.36 -10.64 -5.85
N ILE A 375 30.30 -11.33 -6.25
CA ILE A 375 29.27 -11.87 -5.36
C ILE A 375 29.78 -13.19 -4.78
N THR A 376 29.59 -13.41 -3.49
CA THR A 376 29.93 -14.64 -2.78
C THR A 376 28.73 -15.20 -2.02
N PHE A 377 28.65 -16.52 -1.91
CA PHE A 377 27.64 -17.24 -1.13
C PHE A 377 28.25 -18.52 -0.54
N THR A 378 28.17 -18.71 0.77
CA THR A 378 28.72 -19.88 1.48
C THR A 378 27.62 -20.47 2.36
N PRO A 379 26.96 -21.55 1.94
CA PRO A 379 25.91 -22.16 2.75
C PRO A 379 26.50 -22.92 3.94
N THR A 380 25.78 -22.94 5.07
CA THR A 380 26.19 -23.68 6.27
C THR A 380 25.98 -25.19 6.10
N THR A 381 25.03 -25.59 5.25
CA THR A 381 24.86 -26.96 4.75
C THR A 381 25.39 -27.03 3.31
N PRO A 382 26.23 -28.00 2.92
CA PRO A 382 26.74 -28.07 1.56
C PRO A 382 25.61 -28.13 0.52
N ALA A 383 25.54 -27.10 -0.32
CA ALA A 383 24.61 -27.06 -1.45
C ALA A 383 25.20 -27.82 -2.65
N THR A 384 24.36 -28.55 -3.38
CA THR A 384 24.70 -29.12 -4.68
C THR A 384 24.77 -28.06 -5.77
N TYR A 385 24.04 -26.96 -5.59
CA TYR A 385 24.07 -25.81 -6.49
C TYR A 385 23.64 -24.51 -5.81
N VAL A 386 24.12 -23.40 -6.36
CA VAL A 386 23.66 -22.04 -6.05
C VAL A 386 23.55 -21.26 -7.36
N ASP A 387 22.39 -20.66 -7.61
CA ASP A 387 22.17 -19.66 -8.64
C ASP A 387 22.14 -18.28 -7.99
N VAL A 388 22.77 -17.31 -8.65
CA VAL A 388 22.62 -15.89 -8.30
C VAL A 388 21.78 -15.21 -9.37
N HIS A 389 20.86 -14.38 -8.92
CA HIS A 389 20.02 -13.52 -9.71
C HIS A 389 20.44 -12.09 -9.43
N TYR A 390 20.69 -11.28 -10.44
CA TYR A 390 21.11 -9.89 -10.20
C TYR A 390 20.72 -8.91 -11.30
N LEU A 391 20.59 -7.65 -10.92
CA LEU A 391 20.35 -6.48 -11.79
C LEU A 391 21.42 -5.44 -11.50
N VAL A 392 21.88 -4.74 -12.54
CA VAL A 392 22.71 -3.54 -12.39
C VAL A 392 21.84 -2.33 -12.75
N ASN A 393 21.70 -1.38 -11.84
CA ASN A 393 20.84 -0.19 -11.95
C ASN A 393 19.38 -0.52 -12.30
N GLY A 394 18.85 -1.62 -11.77
CA GLY A 394 17.48 -2.07 -12.05
C GLY A 394 17.23 -2.52 -13.50
N ALA A 395 18.28 -2.69 -14.32
CA ALA A 395 18.17 -3.20 -15.68
C ALA A 395 17.95 -4.72 -15.73
N ASN A 396 17.84 -5.29 -16.94
CA ASN A 396 17.55 -6.71 -17.21
C ASN A 396 18.25 -7.70 -16.25
N GLN A 397 17.44 -8.49 -15.54
CA GLN A 397 17.90 -9.53 -14.63
C GLN A 397 18.78 -10.57 -15.33
N GLN A 398 19.87 -10.93 -14.67
CA GLN A 398 20.76 -12.02 -15.04
C GLN A 398 20.60 -13.17 -14.04
N ASN A 399 20.54 -14.40 -14.54
CA ASN A 399 20.44 -15.62 -13.73
C ASN A 399 21.66 -16.49 -14.05
N VAL A 400 22.51 -16.75 -13.05
CA VAL A 400 23.80 -17.40 -13.27
C VAL A 400 24.04 -18.48 -12.22
N ARG A 401 24.33 -19.70 -12.69
CA ARG A 401 24.89 -20.77 -11.86
C ARG A 401 26.26 -20.35 -11.37
N MET A 402 26.41 -20.20 -10.05
CA MET A 402 27.66 -19.77 -9.44
C MET A 402 28.74 -20.86 -9.51
N THR A 403 30.00 -20.46 -9.41
CA THR A 403 31.14 -21.41 -9.39
C THR A 403 31.50 -21.75 -7.95
N ASN A 404 31.47 -23.04 -7.59
CA ASN A 404 31.86 -23.54 -6.28
C ASN A 404 33.38 -23.76 -6.20
N SER A 405 34.01 -23.17 -5.18
CA SER A 405 35.39 -23.44 -4.78
C SER A 405 35.44 -23.74 -3.29
N GLY A 406 35.46 -25.02 -2.93
CA GLY A 406 35.65 -25.45 -1.54
C GLY A 406 34.48 -25.09 -0.60
N GLY A 407 33.26 -24.95 -1.11
CA GLY A 407 32.06 -24.62 -0.34
C GLY A 407 31.64 -23.15 -0.45
N THR A 408 32.49 -22.28 -1.02
CA THR A 408 32.13 -20.91 -1.35
C THR A 408 31.81 -20.78 -2.84
N TRP A 409 30.61 -20.29 -3.13
CA TRP A 409 30.09 -20.03 -4.46
C TRP A 409 30.36 -18.59 -4.84
N THR A 410 30.89 -18.36 -6.05
CA THR A 410 31.29 -17.02 -6.51
C THR A 410 30.75 -16.68 -7.90
N GLN A 411 30.49 -15.39 -8.11
CA GLN A 411 30.13 -14.83 -9.41
C GLN A 411 30.73 -13.43 -9.56
N ASN A 412 31.50 -13.18 -10.63
CA ASN A 412 31.97 -11.84 -10.97
C ASN A 412 30.90 -11.08 -11.77
N VAL A 413 30.71 -9.81 -11.45
CA VAL A 413 29.76 -8.91 -12.12
C VAL A 413 30.52 -7.72 -12.67
N SER A 414 30.34 -7.42 -13.95
CA SER A 414 30.81 -6.18 -14.57
C SER A 414 29.92 -5.02 -14.14
N ILE A 415 30.49 -4.05 -13.43
CA ILE A 415 29.75 -2.93 -12.85
C ILE A 415 30.66 -1.70 -12.71
N SER A 416 30.13 -0.51 -13.00
CA SER A 416 30.86 0.76 -12.89
C SER A 416 30.64 1.45 -11.53
N THR A 417 31.61 2.23 -11.06
CA THR A 417 31.46 3.06 -9.86
C THR A 417 30.21 3.94 -9.91
N GLY A 418 29.47 3.98 -8.80
CA GLY A 418 28.19 4.66 -8.66
C GLY A 418 26.97 3.84 -9.12
N SER A 419 27.17 2.65 -9.69
CA SER A 419 26.06 1.75 -10.04
C SER A 419 25.61 0.90 -8.86
N THR A 420 24.33 0.60 -8.80
CA THR A 420 23.71 -0.27 -7.80
C THR A 420 23.51 -1.68 -8.37
N LEU A 421 24.09 -2.67 -7.70
CA LEU A 421 23.86 -4.09 -7.92
C LEU A 421 22.77 -4.57 -6.95
N THR A 422 21.64 -5.02 -7.46
CA THR A 422 20.64 -5.77 -6.68
C THR A 422 20.83 -7.25 -6.96
N TYR A 423 20.92 -8.10 -5.94
CA TYR A 423 21.18 -9.53 -6.12
C TYR A 423 20.50 -10.42 -5.06
N TRP A 424 20.14 -11.65 -5.42
CA TRP A 424 19.62 -12.69 -4.52
C TRP A 424 20.02 -14.07 -5.04
N PHE A 425 19.75 -15.11 -4.26
CA PHE A 425 20.19 -16.47 -4.54
C PHE A 425 19.05 -17.45 -4.50
N THR A 426 19.13 -18.43 -5.39
CA THR A 426 18.38 -19.68 -5.30
C THR A 426 19.39 -20.79 -4.99
N TYR A 427 19.23 -21.50 -3.87
CA TYR A 427 20.19 -22.50 -3.41
C TYR A 427 19.51 -23.78 -2.94
N GLU A 428 20.19 -24.90 -3.10
CA GLU A 428 19.73 -26.18 -2.57
C GLU A 428 20.23 -26.40 -1.14
N LYS A 429 19.37 -26.97 -0.29
CA LYS A 429 19.70 -27.34 1.09
C LYS A 429 18.96 -28.61 1.49
N ASN A 430 19.68 -29.73 1.58
CA ASN A 430 19.16 -31.06 1.96
C ASN A 430 18.04 -31.60 1.04
N GLY A 431 18.09 -31.27 -0.25
CA GLY A 431 17.15 -31.69 -1.30
C GLY A 431 16.32 -30.54 -1.85
N PRO A 432 15.53 -29.83 -1.03
CA PRO A 432 14.72 -28.70 -1.47
C PRO A 432 15.53 -27.48 -1.90
N GLN A 433 14.89 -26.63 -2.71
CA GLN A 433 15.41 -25.35 -3.16
C GLN A 433 14.83 -24.21 -2.31
N TYR A 434 15.65 -23.21 -2.01
CA TYR A 434 15.31 -22.05 -1.20
C TYR A 434 15.80 -20.78 -1.86
N ASP A 435 15.09 -19.68 -1.64
CA ASP A 435 15.48 -18.35 -2.10
C ASP A 435 15.96 -17.50 -0.92
N SER A 436 16.99 -16.70 -1.17
CA SER A 436 17.41 -15.65 -0.25
C SER A 436 16.55 -14.40 -0.42
N PRO A 437 16.53 -13.50 0.58
CA PRO A 437 16.13 -12.12 0.37
C PRO A 437 16.98 -11.43 -0.71
N HIS A 438 16.50 -10.29 -1.18
CA HIS A 438 17.26 -9.42 -2.07
C HIS A 438 18.25 -8.56 -1.27
N TYR A 439 19.43 -8.38 -1.85
CA TYR A 439 20.52 -7.57 -1.34
C TYR A 439 20.85 -6.46 -2.32
N THR A 440 21.46 -5.39 -1.83
CA THR A 440 21.96 -4.31 -2.68
C THR A 440 23.41 -3.96 -2.35
N TYR A 441 24.17 -3.59 -3.38
CA TYR A 441 25.55 -3.14 -3.29
C TYR A 441 25.76 -1.96 -4.24
N THR A 442 26.44 -0.90 -3.80
CA THR A 442 26.81 0.22 -4.68
C THR A 442 28.32 0.21 -4.92
N GLN A 443 28.71 0.22 -6.20
CA GLN A 443 30.10 0.05 -6.67
C GLN A 443 30.99 1.29 -6.51
#